data_AF-A0A4P9Z2H4-F1
#
_entry.id   AF-A0A4P9Z2H4-F1
#
_cell.length_a   1.000
_cell.length_b   1.000
_cell.length_c   1.000
_cell.angle_alpha   90.00
_cell.angle_beta   90.00
_cell.angle_gamma   90.00
#
_symmetry.space_group_name_H-M   'P 1'
#
loop_
_entity.id
_entity.type
_entity.pdbx_description
1 polymer ?
#
loop_
_entity_poly.entity_id
_entity_poly.type
_entity_poly.pdbx_seq_one_letter_code
_entity_poly.pdbx_strand_id
1 'polypeptide(L)' 'NHSCRPNCAVVFDGTQAIVRTLHAIEPGEELTINYIDVTLPRMVRQDELQKRYFFSCSCDGC' A
#
# COMPACT_ATOMS: atom_id res chain seq x y z
N ASN A 1 -6.16 3.13 -2.16
CA ASN A 1 -6.17 1.65 -2.21
C ASN A 1 -4.81 1.08 -1.83
N HIS A 2 -4.69 -0.25 -1.76
CA HIS A 2 -3.43 -0.95 -1.48
C HIS A 2 -2.65 -1.29 -2.75
N SER A 3 -1.33 -1.15 -2.69
CA SER A 3 -0.39 -1.85 -3.58
C SER A 3 0.79 -2.32 -2.75
N CYS A 4 1.34 -3.52 -3.01
CA CYS A 4 2.60 -3.97 -2.40
C CYS A 4 3.81 -3.17 -2.91
N ARG A 5 3.65 -2.43 -4.03
CA ARG A 5 4.59 -1.47 -4.59
C ARG A 5 3.87 -0.12 -4.76
N PRO A 6 3.68 0.64 -3.67
CA PRO A 6 2.86 1.84 -3.69
C PRO A 6 3.59 3.03 -4.32
N ASN A 7 2.84 4.07 -4.70
CA ASN A 7 3.38 5.36 -5.12
C ASN A 7 3.32 6.43 -4.02
N CYS A 8 2.65 6.15 -2.90
CA CYS A 8 2.59 7.01 -1.74
C CYS A 8 2.99 6.30 -0.45
N ALA A 9 3.46 7.07 0.52
CA ALA A 9 3.66 6.64 1.90
C ALA A 9 2.93 7.57 2.86
N VAL A 10 2.47 7.02 3.98
CA VAL A 10 1.87 7.78 5.08
C VAL A 10 2.91 7.93 6.19
N VAL A 11 3.16 9.16 6.61
CA VAL A 11 4.03 9.52 7.73
C VAL A 11 3.16 10.19 8.78
N PHE A 12 3.39 9.88 10.05
CA PHE A 12 2.67 10.51 11.16
C PHE A 12 3.56 11.50 11.90
N ASP A 13 3.05 12.73 12.07
CA ASP A 13 3.61 13.74 12.96
C ASP A 13 2.62 13.98 14.10
N GLY A 14 2.86 13.32 15.23
CA GLY A 14 1.88 13.21 16.31
C GLY A 14 0.58 12.55 15.82
N THR A 15 -0.52 13.30 15.84
CA THR A 15 -1.83 12.86 15.36
C THR A 15 -2.10 13.25 13.90
N GLN A 16 -1.19 13.98 13.25
CA GLN A 16 -1.33 14.37 11.85
C GLN A 16 -0.82 13.26 10.93
N ALA A 17 -1.67 12.81 10.01
CA ALA A 17 -1.28 11.92 8.92
C ALA A 17 -0.88 12.76 7.70
N ILE A 18 0.35 12.56 7.23
CA ILE A 18 0.93 13.24 6.07
C ILE A 18 1.18 12.20 4.99
N VAL A 19 0.57 12.39 3.82
CA VAL A 19 0.82 11.53 2.66
C VAL A 19 1.88 12.18 1.78
N ARG A 20 2.93 11.43 1.43
CA ARG A 20 3.99 11.88 0.52
C ARG A 20 4.11 10.91 -0.65
N THR A 21 4.32 11.45 -1.83
CA THR A 21 4.63 10.63 -3.01
C THR A 21 6.07 10.12 -2.90
N LEU A 22 6.29 8.89 -3.39
CA LEU A 22 7.60 8.25 -3.42
C LEU A 22 8.34 8.53 -4.73
N HIS A 23 7.62 8.98 -5.75
CA HIS A 23 8.10 9.33 -7.08
C HIS A 23 7.12 10.32 -7.72
N ALA A 24 7.45 10.81 -8.92
CA ALA A 24 6.52 11.60 -9.73
C ALA A 24 5.28 10.76 -10.07
N ILE A 25 4.11 11.40 -10.06
CA ILE A 25 2.81 10.77 -10.31
C ILE A 25 2.17 11.50 -11.47
N GLU A 26 1.72 10.75 -12.47
CA GLU A 26 1.08 11.31 -13.65
C GLU A 26 -0.42 11.58 -13.41
N PRO A 27 -1.02 12.57 -14.09
CA PRO A 27 -2.46 12.80 -13.99
C PRO A 27 -3.29 11.55 -14.32
N GLY A 28 -4.16 11.15 -13.40
CA GLY A 28 -5.01 9.97 -13.55
C GLY A 28 -4.41 8.67 -13.00
N GLU A 29 -3.16 8.68 -12.54
CA GLU A 29 -2.59 7.54 -11.81
C GLU A 29 -3.25 7.41 -10.42
N GLU A 30 -3.58 6.18 -10.02
CA GLU A 30 -4.19 5.92 -8.72
C GLU A 30 -3.17 6.03 -7.59
N LEU A 31 -3.50 6.79 -6.54
CA LEU A 31 -2.68 6.87 -5.33
C LEU A 31 -2.88 5.63 -4.44
N THR A 32 -1.79 4.93 -4.17
CA THR A 32 -1.78 3.69 -3.37
C THR A 32 -0.79 3.75 -2.23
N ILE A 33 -1.09 3.04 -1.14
CA ILE A 33 -0.22 2.90 0.05
C ILE A 33 -0.13 1.43 0.48
N ASN A 34 0.83 1.13 1.36
CA ASN A 34 0.90 -0.18 2.02
C ASN A 34 -0.13 -0.27 3.17
N TYR A 35 -0.97 -1.31 3.18
CA TYR A 35 -1.90 -1.58 4.29
C TYR A 35 -1.33 -2.58 5.31
N ILE A 36 -0.27 -3.28 4.91
CA ILE A 36 0.38 -4.38 5.62
C ILE A 36 1.89 -4.28 5.42
N ASP A 37 2.66 -5.10 6.14
CA ASP A 37 4.10 -5.20 5.93
C ASP A 37 4.42 -5.94 4.62
N VAL A 38 5.03 -5.21 3.69
CA VAL A 38 5.38 -5.72 2.36
C VAL A 38 6.68 -6.53 2.32
N THR A 39 7.45 -6.56 3.41
CA THR A 39 8.66 -7.37 3.54
C THR A 39 8.35 -8.87 3.74
N LEU A 40 7.13 -9.18 4.13
CA LEU A 40 6.65 -10.55 4.33
C LEU A 40 6.48 -11.31 3.01
N PRO A 41 6.55 -12.65 2.99
CA PRO A 41 6.30 -13.46 1.79
C PRO A 41 4.89 -13.25 1.21
N ARG A 42 4.74 -13.40 -0.12
CA ARG A 42 3.46 -13.17 -0.85
C ARG A 42 2.27 -13.88 -0.19
N MET A 43 2.42 -15.14 0.20
CA MET A 43 1.35 -15.92 0.80
C MET A 43 0.84 -15.30 2.11
N VAL A 44 1.74 -14.79 2.95
CA VAL A 44 1.41 -14.12 4.20
C VAL A 44 0.70 -12.79 3.92
N ARG A 45 1.20 -12.03 2.94
CA ARG A 45 0.57 -10.76 2.52
C ARG A 45 -0.87 -10.97 2.05
N GLN A 46 -1.11 -11.96 1.19
CA GLN A 46 -2.45 -12.28 0.69
C GLN A 46 -3.40 -12.72 1.80
N ASP A 47 -2.93 -13.57 2.72
CA ASP A 47 -3.72 -14.02 3.86
C ASP A 47 -4.12 -12.86 4.78
N GLU A 48 -3.20 -11.94 5.11
CA GLU A 48 -3.51 -10.75 5.91
C GLU A 48 -4.51 -9.82 5.21
N LEU A 49 -4.30 -9.55 3.91
CA LEU A 49 -5.19 -8.69 3.13
C LEU A 49 -6.59 -9.28 3.04
N GLN A 50 -6.72 -10.58 2.80
CA GLN A 50 -8.00 -11.26 2.76
C GLN A 50 -8.70 -11.26 4.11
N LYS A 51 -7.98 -11.48 5.22
CA LYS A 51 -8.57 -11.53 6.57
C LYS A 51 -9.00 -10.17 7.09
N ARG A 52 -8.23 -9.11 6.83
CA ARG A 52 -8.43 -7.78 7.42
C ARG A 52 -9.21 -6.84 6.51
N TYR A 53 -9.03 -6.98 5.21
CA TYR A 53 -9.55 -6.05 4.20
C TYR A 53 -10.41 -6.73 3.13
N PHE A 54 -10.59 -8.06 3.21
CA PHE A 54 -11.51 -8.84 2.39
C PHE A 54 -11.26 -8.77 0.87
N PHE A 55 -10.00 -8.63 0.46
CA PHE A 55 -9.59 -8.67 -0.94
C PHE A 55 -8.25 -9.38 -1.15
N SER A 56 -8.02 -9.85 -2.39
CA SER A 56 -6.74 -10.37 -2.85
C SER A 56 -6.01 -9.33 -3.70
N CYS A 57 -4.75 -9.06 -3.40
CA CYS A 57 -3.96 -8.07 -4.14
C CYS A 57 -3.41 -8.65 -5.46
N SER A 58 -3.48 -7.89 -6.55
CA SER A 58 -3.00 -8.29 -7.87
C SER A 58 -1.95 -7.33 -8.46
N CYS A 59 -1.39 -6.43 -7.65
CA CYS A 59 -0.36 -5.49 -8.12
C CYS A 59 0.95 -6.19 -8.51
N ASP A 60 1.82 -5.50 -9.25
CA ASP A 60 3.12 -6.02 -9.69
C ASP A 60 4.07 -6.43 -8.55
N GLY A 61 3.85 -5.92 -7.33
CA GLY A 61 4.64 -6.28 -6.15
C GLY A 61 4.19 -7.58 -5.47
N CYS A 62 3.15 -8.27 -5.98
CA CYS A 62 2.70 -9.57 -5.49
C CYS A 62 3.42 -10.70 -6.22
#